data_AF-A0A7S8IR58-F1
#
_entry.id   AF-A0A7S8IR58-F1
#
_cell.length_a   1.000
_cell.length_b   1.000
_cell.length_c   1.000
_cell.angle_alpha   90.00
_cell.angle_beta   90.00
_cell.angle_gamma   90.00
#
_symmetry.space_group_name_H-M   'P 1'
#
loop_
_entity.id
_entity.type
_entity.pdbx_description
1 polymer ?
#
loop_
_entity_poly.entity_id
_entity_poly.type
_entity_poly.pdbx_seq_one_letter_code
_entity_poly.pdbx_strand_id
1 'polypeptide(L)'
;MSRHRESVAEVEAWAIAVRKAKRAAHDSLARANDAPGPHESTNTIFVGLYEAHLRDREALFAAMRELDMARDARRAIATGPTDGAIPFADRKQVG
;
A
#
# COMPACT_ATOMS: atom_id res chain seq x y z
N MET A 1 -11.47 20.78 5.04
CA MET A 1 -12.27 20.02 6.03
C MET A 1 -11.35 19.81 7.25
N SER A 2 -11.65 18.94 8.22
CA SER A 2 -10.66 18.65 9.28
C SER A 2 -9.61 17.65 8.77
N ARG A 3 -8.32 17.89 9.08
CA ARG A 3 -7.17 17.05 8.71
C ARG A 3 -7.36 15.56 9.06
N HIS A 4 -8.09 15.27 10.13
CA HIS A 4 -8.43 13.89 10.52
C HIS A 4 -9.43 13.22 9.57
N ARG A 5 -10.41 13.97 9.03
CA ARG A 5 -11.38 13.42 8.07
C ARG A 5 -10.72 13.16 6.73
N GLU A 6 -9.80 14.04 6.32
CA GLU A 6 -9.03 13.91 5.08
C GLU A 6 -8.13 12.65 5.12
N SER A 7 -7.42 12.39 6.24
CA SER A 7 -6.58 11.20 6.37
C SER A 7 -7.38 9.88 6.45
N VAL A 8 -8.59 9.89 7.02
CA VAL A 8 -9.47 8.72 7.01
C VAL A 8 -9.97 8.43 5.59
N ALA A 9 -10.40 9.46 4.86
CA ALA A 9 -10.85 9.31 3.47
C ALA A 9 -9.73 8.80 2.56
N GLU A 10 -8.50 9.24 2.78
CA GLU A 10 -7.32 8.77 2.05
C GLU A 10 -7.03 7.28 2.29
N VAL A 11 -7.06 6.83 3.55
CA VAL A 11 -6.91 5.40 3.90
C VAL A 11 -8.02 4.56 3.27
N GLU A 12 -9.26 5.04 3.28
CA GLU A 12 -10.38 4.34 2.63
C GLU A 12 -10.23 4.25 1.12
N ALA A 13 -9.79 5.33 0.47
CA ALA A 13 -9.53 5.36 -0.96
C ALA A 13 -8.47 4.33 -1.35
N TRP A 14 -7.35 4.27 -0.62
CA TRP A 14 -6.30 3.28 -0.87
C TRP A 14 -6.75 1.86 -0.56
N ALA A 15 -7.58 1.64 0.47
CA ALA A 15 -8.16 0.32 0.74
C ALA A 15 -9.08 -0.15 -0.40
N ILE A 16 -9.84 0.76 -1.02
CA ILE A 16 -10.63 0.46 -2.23
C ILE A 16 -9.70 0.13 -3.40
N ALA A 17 -8.63 0.90 -3.61
CA ALA A 17 -7.65 0.67 -4.67
C ALA A 17 -6.99 -0.72 -4.54
N VAL A 18 -6.55 -1.10 -3.34
CA VAL A 18 -5.99 -2.44 -3.07
C VAL A 18 -7.00 -3.55 -3.41
N ARG A 19 -8.26 -3.41 -3.02
CA ARG A 19 -9.29 -4.42 -3.36
C ARG A 19 -9.48 -4.56 -4.88
N LYS A 20 -9.51 -3.45 -5.61
CA LYS A 20 -9.63 -3.45 -7.08
C LYS A 20 -8.41 -4.09 -7.73
N ALA A 21 -7.21 -3.70 -7.32
CA ALA A 21 -5.96 -4.25 -7.86
C ALA A 21 -5.81 -5.74 -7.55
N LYS A 22 -6.23 -6.17 -6.35
CA LYS A 22 -6.26 -7.60 -5.98
C LYS A 22 -7.17 -8.40 -6.90
N ARG A 23 -8.36 -7.89 -7.20
CA ARG A 23 -9.28 -8.52 -8.14
C ARG A 23 -8.70 -8.58 -9.55
N ALA A 24 -8.10 -7.48 -10.02
CA ALA A 24 -7.46 -7.46 -11.34
C ALA A 24 -6.33 -8.50 -11.45
N ALA A 25 -5.43 -8.56 -10.47
CA ALA A 25 -4.33 -9.54 -10.42
C ALA A 25 -4.82 -10.99 -10.37
N HIS A 26 -5.92 -11.25 -9.66
CA HIS A 26 -6.56 -12.56 -9.61
C HIS A 26 -7.19 -12.92 -10.97
N ASP A 27 -7.95 -12.01 -11.57
CA ASP A 27 -8.62 -12.23 -12.84
C ASP A 27 -7.62 -12.42 -13.99
N SER A 28 -6.49 -11.70 -14.00
CA SER A 28 -5.43 -11.91 -14.98
C SER A 28 -4.68 -13.22 -14.79
N LEU A 29 -4.46 -13.66 -13.55
CA LEU A 29 -3.85 -14.96 -13.28
C LEU A 29 -4.75 -16.11 -13.77
N ALA A 30 -6.05 -16.01 -13.50
CA ALA A 30 -7.02 -16.98 -13.98
C ALA A 30 -6.99 -17.09 -15.51
N ARG A 31 -6.99 -15.95 -16.23
CA ARG A 31 -6.85 -15.94 -17.69
C ARG A 31 -5.55 -16.60 -18.18
N ALA A 32 -4.43 -16.34 -17.50
CA ALA A 32 -3.15 -16.96 -17.87
C ALA A 32 -3.18 -18.49 -17.66
N ASN A 33 -3.82 -18.95 -16.60
CA ASN A 33 -3.97 -20.38 -16.31
C ASN A 33 -4.94 -21.08 -17.28
N ASP A 34 -5.98 -20.39 -17.74
CA ASP A 34 -6.94 -20.89 -18.72
C ASP A 34 -6.39 -20.91 -20.15
N ALA A 35 -5.20 -20.34 -20.38
CA ALA A 35 -4.56 -20.35 -21.69
C ALA A 35 -4.27 -21.79 -22.16
N PRO A 36 -4.40 -22.09 -23.47
CA PRO A 36 -4.02 -23.39 -24.00
C PRO A 36 -2.57 -23.72 -23.64
N GLY A 37 -2.31 -24.95 -23.20
CA GLY A 37 -0.96 -25.43 -22.92
C GLY A 37 -0.11 -25.56 -24.20
N PRO A 38 1.22 -25.68 -24.06
CA PRO A 38 1.98 -25.67 -22.80
C PRO A 38 2.19 -24.24 -22.25
N HIS A 39 2.27 -24.11 -20.93
CA HIS A 39 2.54 -22.83 -20.24
C HIS A 39 4.05 -22.55 -20.18
N GLU A 40 4.63 -22.34 -21.35
CA GLU A 40 6.07 -22.16 -21.55
C GLU A 40 6.37 -20.88 -22.33
N SER A 41 7.63 -20.44 -22.32
CA SER A 41 8.08 -19.20 -22.97
C SER A 41 7.90 -19.18 -24.48
N THR A 42 7.70 -20.34 -25.11
CA THR A 42 7.44 -20.48 -26.55
C THR A 42 5.97 -20.24 -26.91
N ASN A 43 5.06 -20.34 -25.94
CA ASN A 43 3.64 -20.06 -26.14
C ASN A 43 3.35 -18.58 -25.93
N THR A 44 3.32 -17.84 -27.04
CA THR A 44 3.14 -16.37 -27.03
C THR A 44 1.81 -15.92 -26.43
N ILE A 45 0.76 -16.76 -26.50
CA ILE A 45 -0.55 -16.46 -25.89
C ILE A 45 -0.41 -16.49 -24.37
N PHE A 46 0.17 -17.56 -23.82
CA PHE A 46 0.44 -17.67 -22.39
C PHE A 46 1.36 -16.54 -21.91
N VAL A 47 2.46 -16.27 -22.63
CA VAL A 47 3.41 -15.20 -22.28
C VAL A 47 2.71 -13.85 -22.19
N GLY A 48 1.91 -13.45 -23.19
CA GLY A 48 1.20 -12.18 -23.16
C GLY A 48 0.21 -12.06 -22.01
N LEU A 49 -0.50 -13.15 -21.68
CA LEU A 49 -1.41 -13.20 -20.53
C LEU A 49 -0.67 -13.14 -19.20
N TYR A 50 0.47 -13.82 -19.09
CA TYR A 50 1.30 -13.83 -17.90
C TYR A 50 1.97 -12.47 -17.67
N GLU A 51 2.45 -11.80 -18.72
CA GLU A 51 2.97 -10.42 -18.64
C GLU A 51 1.88 -9.43 -18.20
N ALA A 52 0.64 -9.59 -18.67
CA ALA A 52 -0.49 -8.81 -18.17
C ALA A 52 -0.72 -9.06 -16.68
N HIS A 53 -0.66 -10.32 -16.22
CA HIS A 53 -0.72 -10.65 -14.80
C HIS A 53 0.41 -10.00 -13.98
N LEU A 54 1.65 -10.00 -14.49
CA LEU A 54 2.78 -9.37 -13.79
C LEU A 54 2.56 -7.87 -13.58
N ARG A 55 2.00 -7.17 -14.58
CA ARG A 55 1.64 -5.75 -14.47
C ARG A 55 0.54 -5.52 -13.44
N ASP A 56 -0.52 -6.33 -13.45
CA ASP A 56 -1.60 -6.23 -12.45
C ASP A 56 -1.09 -6.52 -11.03
N ARG A 57 -0.15 -7.47 -10.90
CA ARG A 57 0.50 -7.80 -9.62
C ARG A 57 1.38 -6.66 -9.12
N GLU A 58 2.10 -5.99 -10.01
CA GLU A 58 2.87 -4.80 -9.67
C GLU A 58 1.96 -3.66 -9.18
N ALA A 59 0.83 -3.43 -9.87
CA ALA A 59 -0.16 -2.45 -9.47
C ALA A 59 -0.77 -2.75 -8.09
N LEU A 60 -1.01 -4.03 -7.76
CA LEU A 60 -1.42 -4.45 -6.42
C LEU A 60 -0.37 -4.08 -5.36
N PHE A 61 0.90 -4.40 -5.59
CA PHE A 61 1.96 -4.04 -4.64
C PHE A 61 2.13 -2.54 -4.48
N ALA A 62 1.98 -1.77 -5.56
CA ALA A 62 1.99 -0.31 -5.48
C ALA A 62 0.84 0.21 -4.60
N ALA A 63 -0.39 -0.25 -4.82
CA ALA A 63 -1.54 0.15 -4.01
C ALA A 63 -1.40 -0.24 -2.53
N MET A 64 -0.78 -1.38 -2.24
CA MET A 64 -0.50 -1.81 -0.86
C MET A 64 0.49 -0.87 -0.16
N ARG A 65 1.58 -0.48 -0.85
CA ARG A 65 2.55 0.49 -0.32
C ARG A 65 1.89 1.83 0.01
N GLU A 66 1.06 2.35 -0.89
CA GLU A 66 0.34 3.61 -0.68
C GLU A 66 -0.63 3.53 0.51
N LEU A 67 -1.34 2.40 0.66
CA LEU A 67 -2.20 2.17 1.82
C LEU A 67 -1.40 2.18 3.14
N ASP A 68 -0.23 1.55 3.16
CA ASP A 68 0.62 1.53 4.35
C ASP A 68 1.17 2.94 4.67
N MET A 69 1.60 3.69 3.66
CA MET A 69 2.00 5.09 3.83
C MET A 69 0.86 5.96 4.37
N ALA A 70 -0.36 5.83 3.86
CA ALA A 70 -1.53 6.57 4.35
C ALA A 70 -1.86 6.23 5.81
N ARG A 71 -1.72 4.95 6.20
CA ARG A 71 -1.91 4.50 7.59
C ARG A 71 -0.88 5.10 8.54
N ASP A 72 0.39 5.13 8.12
CA ASP A 72 1.48 5.71 8.90
C ASP A 72 1.31 7.23 9.06
N ALA A 73 0.94 7.93 7.99
CA ALA A 73 0.64 9.36 8.03
C ALA A 73 -0.53 9.66 9.00
N ARG A 74 -1.60 8.85 8.96
CA ARG A 74 -2.71 8.97 9.90
C ARG A 74 -2.29 8.72 11.34
N ARG A 75 -1.44 7.71 11.59
CA ARG A 75 -0.90 7.43 12.92
C ARG A 75 -0.09 8.62 13.45
N ALA A 76 0.77 9.22 12.62
CA ALA A 76 1.55 10.40 12.98
C ALA A 76 0.67 11.61 13.34
N ILE A 77 -0.45 11.81 12.63
CA ILE A 77 -1.42 12.87 12.95
C ILE A 77 -2.10 12.60 14.30
N ALA A 78 -2.40 11.34 14.62
CA ALA A 78 -3.05 10.94 15.87
C ALA A 78 -2.13 11.05 17.10
N THR A 79 -0.81 10.87 16.93
CA THR A 79 0.16 10.95 18.04
C THR A 79 0.66 12.37 18.34
N GLY A 80 0.41 13.34 17.46
CA GLY A 80 0.93 14.72 17.60
C GLY A 80 2.46 14.80 17.61
N PRO A 81 3.08 15.99 17.51
CA PRO A 81 4.44 16.15 17.96
C PRO A 81 4.44 15.87 19.46
N THR A 82 5.24 14.90 19.92
CA THR A 82 5.63 14.81 21.33
C THR A 82 6.38 16.09 21.69
N ASP A 83 5.64 17.13 22.04
CA ASP A 83 6.15 18.34 22.64
C ASP A 83 6.50 18.04 24.10
N GLY A 84 7.71 18.42 24.52
CA GLY A 84 8.10 18.41 25.92
C GLY A 84 8.83 17.17 26.45
N ALA A 85 9.90 16.71 25.80
CA ALA A 85 11.03 16.23 26.59
C ALA A 85 11.59 17.44 27.35
N ILE A 86 11.09 17.70 28.56
CA ILE A 86 11.72 18.65 29.48
C ILE A 86 13.13 18.11 29.74
N PRO A 87 14.22 18.78 29.29
CA PRO A 87 15.53 18.42 29.81
C PRO A 87 15.48 18.79 31.29
N PHE A 88 15.65 17.78 32.14
CA PHE A 88 15.71 17.95 33.59
C PHE A 88 16.84 18.95 33.88
N ALA A 89 16.46 20.21 34.10
CA ALA A 89 17.38 21.31 34.29
C ALA A 89 18.15 21.09 35.61
N ASP A 90 19.46 20.92 35.45
CA ASP A 90 20.54 21.42 36.29
C ASP A 90 20.10 21.89 37.70
N ARG A 91 19.99 20.95 38.64
CA ARG A 91 19.93 21.29 40.07
C ARG A 91 21.35 21.61 40.52
N LYS A 92 21.76 22.87 40.29
CA LYS A 92 22.85 23.47 41.07
C LYS A 92 22.42 23.52 42.53
N GLN A 93 22.98 22.63 43.34
CA GLN A 93 23.03 22.80 44.78
C GLN A 93 24.13 23.81 45.08
N VAL A 94 23.70 25.03 45.42
CA VAL A 94 24.51 26.06 46.07
C VAL A 94 23.85 26.28 47.43
N GLY A 95 24.62 26.15 48.51
CA GLY A 95 24.18 26.35 49.89
C GLY A 95 24.74 25.30 50.82
#